data_AF-A0A1B0GPS3-F1
#
_entry.id   AF-A0A1B0GPS3-F1
#
_cell.length_a   1.000
_cell.length_b   1.000
_cell.length_c   1.000
_cell.angle_alpha   90.00
_cell.angle_beta   90.00
_cell.angle_gamma   90.00
#
_symmetry.space_group_name_H-M   'P 1'
#
loop_
_entity.id
_entity.type
_entity.pdbx_description
1 polymer ?
#
loop_
_entity_poly.entity_id
_entity_poly.type
_entity_poly.pdbx_seq_one_letter_code
_entity_poly.pdbx_strand_id
1 'polypeptide(L)'
;MVFWLAPIGKSLGIKSSRPKRAANIPDLEEAYSQCSRIKHKTVVTLSKKLDMSERQIERWWRHRRAQDKPSTLVKFCENSWRCIYYTYSFIYGIVVLWNKPWLWNINNCWYDYPHQ
;
A
#
# COMPACT_ATOMS: atom_id res chain seq x y z
N MET A 1 -3.38 3.59 -12.41
CA MET A 1 -3.34 4.90 -11.71
C MET A 1 -2.25 5.02 -10.62
N VAL A 2 -1.37 4.03 -10.43
CA VAL A 2 -0.39 3.98 -9.31
C VAL A 2 0.98 4.62 -9.67
N PHE A 3 1.27 4.87 -10.95
CA PHE A 3 2.61 5.29 -11.40
C PHE A 3 2.91 6.78 -11.25
N TRP A 4 1.91 7.66 -11.30
CA TRP A 4 2.12 9.12 -11.26
C TRP A 4 2.56 9.64 -9.89
N LEU A 5 2.12 9.00 -8.81
CA LEU A 5 2.42 9.41 -7.43
C LEU A 5 3.68 8.72 -6.89
N ALA A 6 4.21 7.73 -7.60
CA ALA A 6 5.44 7.03 -7.25
C ALA A 6 6.67 7.96 -7.17
N PRO A 7 6.93 8.90 -8.11
CA PRO A 7 8.03 9.86 -7.97
C PRO A 7 7.85 10.80 -6.78
N ILE A 8 6.62 11.23 -6.48
CA ILE A 8 6.29 12.08 -5.32
C ILE A 8 6.51 11.33 -4.01
N GLY A 9 6.08 10.07 -3.93
CA GLY A 9 6.34 9.22 -2.77
C GLY A 9 7.85 9.02 -2.54
N LYS A 10 8.63 8.86 -3.62
CA LYS A 10 10.10 8.76 -3.53
C LYS A 10 10.74 10.07 -3.08
N SER A 11 10.29 11.23 -3.58
CA SER A 11 10.82 12.53 -3.14
C SER A 11 10.47 12.84 -1.68
N LEU A 12 9.33 12.33 -1.18
CA LEU A 12 8.94 12.36 0.24
C LEU A 12 9.74 11.38 1.12
N GLY A 13 10.72 10.66 0.56
CA GLY A 13 11.56 9.71 1.30
C GLY A 13 10.89 8.37 1.59
N ILE A 14 9.74 8.07 0.97
CA ILE A 14 9.11 6.76 1.10
C ILE A 14 9.97 5.74 0.36
N LYS A 15 10.68 4.92 1.14
CA LYS A 15 11.53 3.87 0.61
C LYS A 15 10.68 2.93 -0.22
N SER A 16 11.03 2.76 -1.50
CA SER A 16 10.51 1.68 -2.35
C SER A 16 11.16 0.34 -1.97
N SER A 17 11.28 0.08 -0.67
CA SER A 17 11.96 -1.09 -0.12
C SER A 17 11.09 -2.31 -0.37
N ARG A 18 11.27 -2.91 -1.55
CA ARG A 18 10.81 -4.26 -1.82
C ARG A 18 11.72 -5.20 -1.03
N PRO A 19 11.18 -6.23 -0.37
CA PRO A 19 12.02 -7.25 0.26
C PRO A 19 12.99 -7.81 -0.79
N LYS A 20 14.25 -8.08 -0.39
CA LYS A 20 15.24 -8.70 -1.27
C LYS A 20 14.61 -9.90 -1.99
N ARG A 21 14.80 -9.98 -3.30
CA ARG A 21 14.32 -11.11 -4.12
C ARG A 21 14.94 -12.41 -3.58
N ALA A 22 14.13 -13.46 -3.57
CA ALA A 22 14.56 -14.78 -3.14
C ALA A 22 15.43 -15.32 -4.28
N ALA A 23 16.32 -16.26 -3.98
CA ALA A 23 17.09 -16.90 -5.05
C ALA A 23 16.12 -17.54 -6.05
N ASN A 24 16.31 -17.32 -7.35
CA ASN A 24 15.46 -17.95 -8.36
C ASN A 24 15.88 -19.42 -8.50
N ILE A 25 15.23 -20.29 -7.73
CA ILE A 25 15.40 -21.75 -7.79
C ILE A 25 14.11 -22.30 -8.42
N PRO A 26 14.15 -22.80 -9.67
CA PRO A 26 12.96 -23.15 -10.43
C PRO A 26 12.11 -24.23 -9.74
N ASP A 27 12.73 -25.25 -9.14
CA ASP A 27 12.02 -26.30 -8.39
C ASP A 27 11.27 -25.76 -7.15
N LEU A 28 11.84 -24.75 -6.47
CA LEU A 28 11.19 -24.10 -5.32
C LEU A 28 10.05 -23.20 -5.78
N GLU A 29 10.19 -22.51 -6.92
CA GLU A 29 9.11 -21.70 -7.49
C GLU A 29 7.95 -22.55 -8.00
N GLU A 30 8.22 -23.69 -8.64
CA GLU A 30 7.18 -24.64 -9.07
C GLU A 30 6.41 -25.16 -7.86
N ALA A 31 7.12 -25.61 -6.82
CA ALA A 31 6.48 -26.07 -5.58
C ALA A 31 5.70 -24.95 -4.87
N TYR A 32 6.20 -23.72 -4.91
CA TYR A 32 5.50 -22.54 -4.35
C TYR A 32 4.21 -22.22 -5.13
N SER A 33 4.24 -22.34 -6.46
CA SER A 33 3.07 -22.13 -7.32
C SER A 33 1.94 -23.11 -7.02
N GLN A 34 2.27 -24.36 -6.70
CA GLN A 34 1.31 -25.39 -6.32
C GLN A 34 0.75 -25.18 -4.91
N CYS A 35 1.57 -24.70 -3.96
CA CYS A 35 1.12 -24.43 -2.61
C CYS A 35 1.95 -23.33 -1.92
N SER A 36 1.34 -22.17 -1.66
CA SER A 36 2.03 -21.07 -0.96
C SER A 36 2.32 -21.37 0.52
N ARG A 37 1.64 -22.36 1.10
CA ARG A 37 1.80 -22.79 2.50
C ARG A 37 2.89 -23.84 2.61
N ILE A 38 3.86 -23.63 3.51
CA ILE A 38 4.91 -24.60 3.80
C ILE A 38 4.28 -25.87 4.37
N LYS A 39 4.56 -27.02 3.73
CA LYS A 39 4.22 -28.36 4.25
C LYS A 39 5.52 -29.10 4.56
N HIS A 40 5.61 -29.75 5.72
CA HIS A 40 6.81 -30.49 6.10
C HIS A 40 7.18 -31.58 5.08
N LYS A 41 6.18 -32.29 4.53
CA LYS A 41 6.40 -33.30 3.50
C LYS A 41 7.04 -32.73 2.23
N THR A 42 6.62 -31.55 1.78
CA THR A 42 7.19 -30.92 0.57
C THR A 42 8.61 -30.41 0.82
N VAL A 43 8.89 -29.88 2.01
CA VAL A 43 10.24 -29.44 2.42
C VAL A 43 11.23 -30.60 2.42
N VAL A 44 10.86 -31.76 2.98
CA VAL A 44 11.73 -32.95 2.98
C VAL A 44 11.99 -33.46 1.57
N THR A 45 10.97 -33.51 0.71
CA THR A 45 11.15 -33.92 -0.70
C THR A 45 12.06 -32.96 -1.46
N LEU A 46 11.89 -31.65 -1.26
CA LEU A 46 12.71 -30.62 -1.90
C LEU A 46 14.15 -30.61 -1.35
N SER A 47 14.33 -30.86 -0.06
CA SER A 47 15.64 -31.00 0.58
C SER A 47 16.45 -32.11 -0.07
N LYS A 48 15.84 -33.27 -0.31
CA LYS A 48 16.48 -34.39 -1.02
C LYS A 48 16.78 -34.11 -2.49
N LYS A 49 15.91 -33.36 -3.19
CA LYS A 49 16.10 -33.04 -4.61
C LYS A 49 17.20 -31.99 -4.85
N LEU A 50 17.26 -30.97 -4.00
CA LEU A 50 18.11 -29.79 -4.17
C LEU A 50 19.40 -29.85 -3.34
N ASP A 51 19.61 -30.92 -2.57
CA ASP A 51 20.69 -31.06 -1.57
C ASP A 51 20.79 -29.83 -0.64
N MET A 52 19.64 -29.27 -0.29
CA MET A 52 19.53 -28.09 0.58
C MET A 52 19.02 -28.51 1.95
N SER A 53 19.47 -27.81 3.00
CA SER A 53 18.91 -28.00 4.33
C SER A 53 17.45 -27.52 4.38
N GLU A 54 16.63 -28.21 5.17
CA GLU A 54 15.22 -27.83 5.40
C GLU A 54 15.10 -26.37 5.87
N ARG A 55 16.03 -25.92 6.72
CA ARG A 55 16.12 -24.53 7.20
C ARG A 55 16.35 -23.51 6.07
N GLN A 56 17.14 -23.84 5.04
CA GLN A 56 17.34 -22.98 3.89
C GLN A 56 16.06 -22.85 3.07
N ILE A 57 15.34 -23.96 2.86
CA ILE A 57 14.05 -23.99 2.15
C ILE A 57 13.02 -23.16 2.90
N GLU A 58 12.91 -23.30 4.22
CA GLU A 58 12.00 -22.49 5.03
C GLU A 58 12.32 -20.99 5.02
N ARG A 59 13.61 -20.63 5.08
CA ARG A 59 14.07 -19.24 4.97
C ARG A 59 13.72 -18.67 3.61
N TRP A 60 13.97 -19.42 2.55
CA TRP A 60 13.61 -19.05 1.19
C TRP A 60 12.10 -18.79 1.06
N TRP A 61 11.28 -19.70 1.56
CA TRP A 61 9.82 -19.59 1.53
C TRP A 61 9.30 -18.37 2.28
N ARG A 62 9.89 -18.07 3.45
CA ARG A 62 9.58 -16.85 4.21
C ARG A 62 9.95 -15.59 3.43
N HIS A 63 11.10 -15.56 2.77
CA HIS A 63 11.51 -14.44 1.92
C HIS A 63 10.61 -14.29 0.69
N ARG A 64 10.25 -15.38 0.01
CA ARG A 64 9.37 -15.38 -1.16
C ARG A 64 7.97 -14.84 -0.82
N ARG A 65 7.39 -15.27 0.30
CA ARG A 65 6.13 -14.70 0.82
C ARG A 65 6.25 -13.23 1.21
N ALA A 66 7.40 -12.81 1.73
CA ALA A 66 7.62 -11.40 2.04
C ALA A 66 7.62 -10.55 0.76
N GLN A 67 8.18 -11.06 -0.35
CA GLN A 67 8.16 -10.35 -1.64
C GLN A 67 6.77 -10.14 -2.23
N ASP A 68 5.84 -11.06 -1.99
CA ASP A 68 4.46 -10.91 -2.47
C ASP A 68 3.72 -9.77 -1.76
N LYS A 69 4.24 -9.27 -0.63
CA LYS A 69 3.63 -8.13 0.07
C LYS A 69 3.85 -6.84 -0.75
N PRO A 70 2.78 -6.10 -1.07
CA PRO A 70 2.92 -4.83 -1.78
C PRO A 70 3.77 -3.87 -0.95
N SER A 71 4.71 -3.20 -1.62
CA SER A 71 5.60 -2.24 -0.98
C SER A 71 4.83 -1.08 -0.37
N THR A 72 5.40 -0.44 0.66
CA THR A 72 4.86 0.77 1.30
C THR A 72 4.54 1.88 0.29
N LEU A 73 5.35 2.03 -0.76
CA LEU A 73 5.11 2.99 -1.85
C LEU A 73 3.81 2.69 -2.64
N VAL A 74 3.51 1.40 -2.88
CA VAL A 74 2.28 1.00 -3.58
C VAL A 74 1.06 1.33 -2.72
N LYS A 75 1.13 0.98 -1.43
CA LYS A 75 0.08 1.33 -0.46
C LYS A 75 -0.11 2.84 -0.31
N PHE A 76 0.99 3.60 -0.35
CA PHE A 76 0.93 5.07 -0.35
C PHE A 76 0.14 5.56 -1.56
N CYS A 77 0.54 5.19 -2.79
CA CYS A 77 -0.18 5.57 -4.00
C CYS A 77 -1.66 5.17 -3.97
N GLU A 78 -2.00 3.99 -3.45
CA GLU A 78 -3.39 3.54 -3.31
C GLU A 78 -4.21 4.42 -2.36
N ASN A 79 -3.61 4.98 -1.32
CA ASN A 79 -4.29 5.88 -0.39
C ASN A 79 -4.23 7.36 -0.81
N SER A 80 -3.20 7.76 -1.54
CA SER A 80 -2.98 9.15 -1.94
C SER A 80 -4.12 9.70 -2.81
N TRP A 81 -4.76 8.89 -3.65
CA TRP A 81 -5.89 9.37 -4.46
C TRP A 81 -7.08 9.80 -3.59
N ARG A 82 -7.39 9.03 -2.53
CA ARG A 82 -8.45 9.36 -1.57
C ARG A 82 -8.12 10.67 -0.86
N CYS A 83 -6.86 10.83 -0.43
CA CYS A 83 -6.41 12.05 0.20
C CYS A 83 -6.59 13.25 -0.72
N ILE A 84 -6.14 13.17 -1.97
CA ILE A 84 -6.28 14.25 -2.97
C ILE A 84 -7.76 14.59 -3.20
N TYR A 85 -8.61 13.57 -3.32
CA TYR A 85 -10.04 13.75 -3.51
C TYR A 85 -10.68 14.52 -2.34
N TYR A 86 -10.47 14.07 -1.10
CA TYR A 86 -11.06 14.72 0.07
C TYR A 86 -10.50 16.13 0.30
N THR A 87 -9.19 16.32 0.11
CA THR A 87 -8.57 17.65 0.22
C THR A 87 -9.13 18.60 -0.84
N TYR A 88 -9.31 18.14 -2.08
CA TYR A 88 -9.91 18.95 -3.14
C TYR A 88 -11.37 19.31 -2.82
N SER A 89 -12.20 18.35 -2.42
CA SER A 89 -13.59 18.61 -2.01
C SER A 89 -13.68 19.59 -0.84
N PHE A 90 -12.77 19.50 0.13
CA PHE A 90 -12.71 20.40 1.27
C PHE A 90 -12.34 21.84 0.86
N ILE A 91 -11.29 22.00 0.05
CA ILE A 91 -10.89 23.32 -0.48
C ILE A 91 -12.02 23.92 -1.32
N TYR A 92 -12.66 23.11 -2.17
CA TYR A 92 -13.81 23.56 -2.95
C TYR A 92 -14.95 24.07 -2.05
N GLY A 93 -15.28 23.34 -0.97
CA GLY A 93 -16.24 23.78 0.02
C GLY A 93 -15.87 25.12 0.66
N ILE A 94 -14.60 25.29 1.07
CA ILE A 94 -14.10 26.56 1.60
C ILE A 94 -14.24 27.68 0.58
N VAL A 95 -13.84 27.48 -0.67
CA VAL A 95 -13.91 28.51 -1.72
C VAL A 95 -15.35 28.95 -1.98
N VAL A 96 -16.30 28.01 -2.05
CA VAL A 96 -17.73 28.32 -2.22
C VAL A 96 -18.28 29.11 -1.03
N LEU A 97 -17.90 28.73 0.19
CA LEU A 97 -18.34 29.38 1.42
C LEU A 97 -17.61 30.69 1.70
N TRP A 98 -16.46 30.95 1.07
CA TRP A 98 -15.57 32.09 1.36
C TRP A 98 -16.29 33.43 1.26
N ASN A 99 -17.16 33.57 0.25
CA ASN A 99 -17.94 34.78 0.00
C ASN A 99 -19.21 34.88 0.85
N LYS A 100 -19.46 33.92 1.75
CA LYS A 100 -20.63 33.94 2.63
C LYS A 100 -20.29 34.65 3.94
N PRO A 101 -20.99 35.74 4.29
CA PRO A 101 -20.67 36.54 5.48
C PRO A 101 -20.87 35.78 6.79
N TRP A 102 -21.71 34.74 6.80
CA TRP A 102 -21.89 33.85 7.96
C TRP A 102 -20.75 32.84 8.17
N LEU A 103 -19.90 32.60 7.17
CA LEU A 103 -18.71 31.75 7.36
C LEU A 103 -17.74 32.42 8.35
N TRP A 104 -17.62 33.74 8.27
CA TRP A 104 -16.69 34.54 9.07
C TRP A 104 -17.29 35.07 10.36
N ASN A 105 -18.58 35.38 10.34
CA ASN A 105 -19.27 35.93 11.50
C ASN A 105 -20.64 35.26 11.65
N ILE A 106 -20.72 34.33 12.60
CA ILE A 106 -21.90 33.50 12.88
C ILE A 106 -23.14 34.36 13.23
N ASN A 107 -22.94 35.58 13.73
CA ASN A 107 -24.03 36.51 14.04
C ASN A 107 -24.82 36.90 12.78
N ASN A 108 -24.21 36.83 11.58
CA ASN A 108 -24.88 37.08 10.32
C ASN A 108 -25.96 36.06 9.96
N CYS A 109 -26.01 34.89 10.62
CA CYS A 109 -27.11 33.93 10.46
C CYS A 109 -28.43 34.42 11.06
N TRP A 110 -28.40 35.43 11.94
CA TRP A 110 -29.53 35.79 12.81
C TRP A 110 -30.14 37.17 12.51
N TYR A 111 -29.55 37.96 11.60
CA TYR A 111 -30.00 39.34 11.37
C TYR A 111 -31.37 39.48 10.70
N ASP A 112 -31.83 38.48 9.94
CA ASP A 112 -33.15 38.49 9.27
C ASP A 112 -34.16 37.49 9.88
N TYR A 113 -33.81 36.79 10.96
CA TYR A 113 -34.74 35.86 11.61
C TYR A 113 -35.77 36.65 12.45
N PRO A 114 -37.09 36.42 12.33
CA PRO A 114 -37.77 35.31 11.65
C PRO A 114 -38.39 35.67 10.27
N HIS A 115 -38.08 36.82 9.69
CA HIS A 115 -38.73 37.34 8.47
C HIS A 115 -37.88 37.18 7.19
N GLN A 116 -36.92 36.26 7.20
CA GLN A 116 -36.01 35.98 6.07
C GLN A 116 -36.71 35.37 4.85
#